data_AF-A0A498H406-F1
#
_entry.id   AF-A0A498H406-F1
#
_cell.length_a   1.000
_cell.length_b   1.000
_cell.length_c   1.000
_cell.angle_alpha   90.00
_cell.angle_beta   90.00
_cell.angle_gamma   90.00
#
_symmetry.space_group_name_H-M   'P 1'
#
loop_
_entity.id
_entity.type
_entity.pdbx_description
1 polymer ?
#
loop_
_entity_poly.entity_id
_entity_poly.type
_entity_poly.pdbx_seq_one_letter_code
_entity_poly.pdbx_strand_id
1 'polypeptide(L)'
;MDFLKYLQNAHVYHFTLTTLNNLFKKENYDLLCGDEYIHAIFKPSLEYIPIGCKNDFEDSLKYLKRLEYMRYLPTPYRIKEFLYSSLISVLRITNTLDIAKKIKHKL
;
A
#
# COMPACT_ATOMS: atom_id res chain seq x y z
N MET A 1 -5.99 2.35 6.19
CA MET A 1 -4.94 1.95 7.15
C MET A 1 -3.71 2.78 6.86
N ASP A 2 -2.95 3.18 7.88
CA ASP A 2 -1.60 3.70 7.68
C ASP A 2 -0.61 2.52 7.75
N PHE A 3 -0.19 2.03 6.58
CA PHE A 3 0.74 0.91 6.44
C PHE A 3 2.07 1.16 7.16
N LEU A 4 2.53 2.42 7.21
CA LEU A 4 3.78 2.75 7.88
C LEU A 4 3.62 2.63 9.41
N LYS A 5 2.46 3.00 9.94
CA LYS A 5 2.13 2.81 11.35
C LYS A 5 1.98 1.32 11.72
N TYR A 6 1.48 0.50 10.79
CA TYR A 6 1.41 -0.94 10.95
C TYR A 6 2.81 -1.58 11.06
N LEU A 7 3.76 -1.14 10.21
CA LEU A 7 5.15 -1.60 10.24
C LEU A 7 5.94 -1.15 11.48
N GLN A 8 5.57 -0.02 12.09
CA GLN A 8 6.22 0.50 13.29
C GLN A 8 5.96 -0.36 14.52
N ASN A 9 4.83 -1.06 14.57
CA ASN A 9 4.55 -2.02 15.62
C ASN A 9 5.26 -3.33 15.27
N ALA A 10 6.23 -3.73 16.09
CA ALA A 10 6.89 -5.02 15.98
C ALA A 10 5.91 -6.14 16.34
N HIS A 11 5.06 -6.54 15.40
CA HIS A 11 4.24 -7.73 15.52
C HIS A 11 5.14 -8.96 15.40
N VAL A 12 5.11 -9.83 16.41
CA VAL A 12 5.84 -11.12 16.36
C VAL A 12 5.26 -12.02 15.26
N TYR A 13 3.95 -11.88 14.96
CA TYR A 13 3.25 -12.61 13.92
C TYR A 13 2.25 -11.70 13.19
N HIS A 14 2.21 -11.81 11.86
CA HIS A 14 1.20 -11.16 11.01
C HIS A 14 0.03 -12.11 10.84
N PHE A 15 -1.11 -11.79 11.46
CA PHE A 15 -2.35 -12.55 11.28
C PHE A 15 -3.22 -11.89 10.23
N THR A 16 -3.60 -12.65 9.21
CA THR A 16 -4.54 -12.21 8.18
C THR A 16 -5.90 -12.86 8.38
N LEU A 17 -6.92 -12.31 7.73
CA LEU A 17 -8.22 -12.96 7.62
C LEU A 17 -8.10 -14.38 7.02
N THR A 18 -7.14 -14.59 6.11
CA THR A 18 -6.82 -15.90 5.55
C THR A 18 -6.33 -16.86 6.64
N THR A 19 -5.41 -16.40 7.50
CA THR A 19 -4.92 -17.20 8.64
C THR A 19 -6.08 -17.60 9.57
N LEU A 20 -6.95 -16.65 9.90
CA LEU A 20 -8.10 -16.89 10.77
C LEU A 20 -9.09 -17.86 10.11
N ASN A 21 -9.41 -17.66 8.84
CA ASN A 21 -10.31 -18.53 8.09
C ASN A 21 -9.77 -19.97 7.99
N ASN A 22 -8.46 -20.14 7.77
CA ASN A 22 -7.83 -21.46 7.74
C ASN A 22 -7.96 -22.18 9.10
N LEU A 23 -7.79 -21.46 10.21
CA LEU A 23 -7.94 -22.01 11.56
C LEU A 23 -9.38 -22.46 11.82
N PHE A 24 -10.36 -21.58 11.55
CA PHE A 24 -11.77 -21.85 11.83
C PHE A 24 -12.36 -22.90 10.89
N LYS A 25 -11.93 -22.96 9.62
CA LYS A 25 -12.33 -24.03 8.71
C LYS A 25 -11.92 -25.41 9.19
N LYS A 26 -10.75 -25.55 9.82
CA LYS A 26 -10.29 -26.82 10.38
C LYS A 26 -11.24 -27.35 11.45
N GLU A 27 -11.91 -26.46 12.16
CA GLU A 27 -12.85 -26.76 13.24
C GLU A 27 -14.33 -26.75 12.75
N ASN A 28 -14.57 -26.87 11.43
CA ASN A 28 -15.91 -26.83 10.82
C ASN A 28 -16.67 -25.52 11.01
N TYR A 29 -15.99 -24.40 10.82
CA TYR A 29 -16.65 -23.10 10.75
C TYR A 29 -16.47 -22.45 9.39
N ASP A 30 -17.58 -21.91 8.87
CA ASP A 30 -17.60 -21.12 7.64
C ASP A 30 -17.57 -19.63 7.96
N LEU A 31 -16.71 -18.89 7.26
CA LEU A 31 -16.66 -17.43 7.31
C LEU A 31 -17.93 -16.84 6.68
N LEU A 32 -18.68 -16.04 7.45
CA LEU A 32 -19.82 -15.25 6.96
C LEU A 32 -19.37 -13.90 6.41
N CYS A 33 -18.55 -13.19 7.18
CA CYS A 33 -17.97 -11.92 6.79
C CYS A 33 -16.73 -11.64 7.63
N GLY A 34 -15.82 -10.82 7.12
CA GLY A 34 -14.71 -10.30 7.91
C GLY A 34 -13.93 -9.23 7.18
N ASP A 35 -13.02 -8.60 7.90
CA ASP A 35 -12.10 -7.59 7.39
C ASP A 35 -10.64 -8.02 7.55
N GLU A 36 -9.73 -7.25 6.95
CA GLU A 36 -8.28 -7.49 7.04
C GLU A 36 -7.70 -7.13 8.41
N TYR A 37 -8.51 -6.63 9.36
CA TYR A 37 -8.12 -6.29 10.74
C TYR A 37 -8.53 -7.36 11.75
N ILE A 38 -8.82 -8.59 11.28
CA ILE A 38 -9.10 -9.78 12.12
C ILE A 38 -10.51 -9.72 12.75
N HIS A 39 -11.38 -8.79 12.35
CA HIS A 39 -12.80 -8.90 12.71
C HIS A 39 -13.46 -9.87 11.73
N ALA A 40 -14.00 -10.97 12.25
CA ALA A 40 -14.68 -11.95 11.42
C ALA A 40 -15.81 -12.63 12.19
N ILE A 41 -16.89 -12.94 11.47
CA ILE A 41 -18.03 -13.68 11.99
C ILE A 41 -18.05 -15.04 11.29
N PHE A 42 -18.16 -16.09 12.08
CA PHE A 42 -18.20 -17.47 11.60
C PHE A 42 -19.51 -18.14 12.01
N LYS A 43 -19.94 -19.13 11.22
CA LYS A 43 -21.04 -20.03 11.57
C LYS A 43 -20.54 -21.48 11.60
N PRO A 44 -21.13 -22.37 12.42
CA PRO A 44 -20.89 -23.80 12.30
C PRO A 44 -21.27 -24.27 10.88
N SER A 45 -20.39 -25.06 10.28
CA SER A 45 -20.63 -25.73 9.00
C SER A 45 -21.31 -27.06 9.24
N LEU A 46 -22.28 -27.39 8.39
CA LEU A 46 -23.02 -28.66 8.45
C LEU A 46 -22.28 -29.80 7.72
N GLU A 47 -21.29 -29.46 6.89
CA GLU A 47 -20.54 -30.42 6.07
C GLU A 47 -19.04 -30.29 6.37
N TYR A 48 -18.40 -31.39 6.79
CA TYR A 48 -16.95 -31.43 6.93
C TYR A 48 -16.33 -31.57 5.54
N ILE A 49 -15.79 -30.47 5.01
CA ILE A 49 -14.97 -30.48 3.80
C ILE A 49 -13.52 -30.33 4.25
N PRO A 50 -12.65 -31.34 4.08
CA PRO A 50 -11.22 -31.19 4.34
C PRO A 50 -10.64 -30.25 3.28
N ILE A 51 -10.60 -28.96 3.60
CA ILE A 51 -10.08 -27.93 2.71
C ILE A 51 -8.61 -27.69 3.06
N GLY A 52 -7.76 -27.73 2.04
CA GLY A 52 -6.34 -27.42 2.18
C GLY A 52 -6.12 -25.99 2.69
N CYS A 53 -5.03 -25.79 3.41
CA CYS A 53 -4.64 -24.46 3.90
C CYS A 53 -4.45 -23.50 2.72
N LYS A 54 -5.15 -22.36 2.72
CA LYS A 54 -4.97 -21.33 1.69
C LYS A 54 -3.78 -20.44 2.07
N ASN A 55 -2.82 -20.31 1.16
CA ASN A 55 -1.68 -19.40 1.32
C ASN A 55 -1.98 -18.06 0.61
N ASP A 56 -1.70 -16.93 1.27
CA ASP A 56 -1.90 -15.55 0.81
C ASP A 56 -0.61 -14.87 0.31
N PHE A 57 0.49 -15.62 0.22
CA PHE A 57 1.78 -15.14 -0.26
C PHE A 57 1.71 -14.57 -1.68
N GLU A 58 1.08 -15.27 -2.62
CA GLU A 58 1.04 -14.84 -4.03
C GLU A 58 0.23 -13.54 -4.20
N ASP A 59 -0.89 -13.42 -3.48
CA ASP A 59 -1.72 -12.22 -3.47
C ASP A 59 -0.93 -11.03 -2.91
N SER A 60 -0.20 -11.24 -1.81
CA SER A 60 0.67 -10.25 -1.19
C SER A 60 1.81 -9.83 -2.13
N LEU A 61 2.46 -10.80 -2.78
CA LEU A 61 3.53 -10.55 -3.74
C LEU A 61 3.03 -9.73 -4.95
N LYS A 62 1.85 -10.08 -5.47
CA LYS A 62 1.21 -9.37 -6.58
C LYS A 62 0.89 -7.93 -6.20
N TYR A 63 0.39 -7.70 -4.99
CA TYR A 63 0.13 -6.36 -4.47
C TYR A 63 1.42 -5.53 -4.38
N LEU A 64 2.49 -6.09 -3.81
CA LEU A 64 3.78 -5.42 -3.69
C LEU A 64 4.40 -5.10 -5.06
N LYS A 65 4.35 -6.03 -6.02
CA LYS A 65 4.81 -5.78 -7.39
C LYS A 65 4.04 -4.65 -8.06
N ARG A 66 2.72 -4.56 -7.83
CA ARG A 66 1.90 -3.46 -8.33
C ARG A 66 2.32 -2.12 -7.73
N LEU A 67 2.58 -2.06 -6.43
CA LEU A 67 3.09 -0.85 -5.78
C LEU A 67 4.44 -0.42 -6.34
N GLU A 68 5.37 -1.37 -6.51
CA GLU A 68 6.70 -1.08 -7.06
C GLU A 68 6.59 -0.59 -8.51
N TYR A 69 5.71 -1.17 -9.32
CA TYR A 69 5.41 -0.67 -10.66
C TYR A 69 4.91 0.79 -10.64
N MET A 70 3.97 1.10 -9.75
CA MET A 70 3.41 2.45 -9.61
C MET A 70 4.47 3.48 -9.18
N ARG A 71 5.53 3.06 -8.49
CA ARG A 71 6.67 3.91 -8.11
C ARG A 71 7.45 4.44 -9.32
N TYR A 72 7.50 3.66 -10.41
CA TYR A 72 8.19 4.07 -11.63
C TYR A 72 7.35 4.95 -12.54
N LEU A 73 6.03 5.01 -12.32
CA LEU A 73 5.17 5.94 -13.06
C LEU A 73 5.56 7.39 -12.73
N PRO A 74 5.47 8.31 -13.71
CA PRO A 74 5.71 9.71 -13.48
C PRO A 74 4.58 10.25 -12.59
N THR A 75 4.84 10.30 -11.29
CA THR A 75 3.92 10.93 -10.34
C THR A 75 3.85 12.44 -10.60
N PRO A 76 2.71 13.10 -10.33
CA PRO A 76 2.60 14.56 -10.44
C PRO A 76 3.73 15.30 -9.70
N TYR A 77 4.18 14.72 -8.58
CA TYR A 77 5.35 15.19 -7.83
C TYR A 77 6.64 15.15 -8.66
N ARG A 78 6.98 13.99 -9.25
CA ARG A 78 8.18 13.83 -10.09
C ARG A 78 8.15 14.73 -11.34
N ILE A 79 6.99 14.86 -11.98
CA ILE A 79 6.82 15.76 -13.13
C ILE A 79 7.07 17.21 -12.69
N LYS A 80 6.50 17.62 -11.56
CA LYS A 80 6.70 18.97 -11.01
C LYS A 80 8.17 19.24 -10.69
N GLU A 81 8.88 18.30 -10.07
CA GLU A 81 10.32 18.45 -9.81
C GLU A 81 11.14 18.60 -11.11
N PHE A 82 10.84 17.79 -12.12
CA PHE A 82 11.51 17.88 -13.42
C PHE A 82 11.28 19.23 -14.11
N LEU A 83 10.03 19.71 -14.10
CA LEU A 83 9.67 21.03 -14.64
C LEU A 83 10.35 22.16 -13.86
N TYR A 84 10.40 22.06 -12.53
CA TYR A 84 11.06 23.05 -11.68
C TYR A 84 12.56 23.11 -11.95
N SER A 85 13.21 21.95 -12.08
CA SER A 85 14.63 21.84 -12.41
C SER A 85 14.94 22.43 -13.80
N SER A 86 14.10 22.12 -14.79
CA SER A 86 14.21 22.67 -16.15
C SER A 86 14.03 24.19 -16.16
N LEU A 87 13.01 24.72 -15.46
CA LEU A 87 12.79 26.15 -15.31
C LEU A 87 13.97 26.85 -14.64
N ILE A 88 14.50 26.29 -13.55
CA ILE A 88 15.69 26.85 -12.88
C ILE A 88 16.88 26.87 -13.84
N SER A 89 17.06 25.83 -14.66
CA SER A 89 18.16 25.74 -15.62
C SER A 89 18.04 26.82 -16.70
N VAL A 90 16.85 27.04 -17.26
CA VAL A 90 16.57 28.12 -18.22
C VAL A 90 16.79 29.51 -17.60
N LEU A 91 16.35 29.71 -16.36
CA LEU A 91 16.56 30.96 -15.62
C LEU A 91 18.04 31.23 -15.31
N ARG A 92 18.85 30.17 -15.12
CA ARG A 92 20.31 30.29 -14.99
C ARG A 92 20.96 30.70 -16.32
N ILE A 93 20.59 30.06 -17.42
CA ILE A 93 21.15 30.35 -18.75
C ILE A 93 20.82 31.79 -19.18
N THR A 94 19.60 32.24 -18.92
CA THR A 94 19.14 33.61 -19.25
C THR A 94 19.60 34.66 -18.23
N ASN A 95 20.27 34.25 -17.15
CA ASN A 95 20.73 35.10 -16.05
C ASN A 95 19.63 35.96 -15.39
N THR A 96 18.36 35.52 -15.48
CA THR A 96 17.18 36.23 -14.94
C THR A 96 16.74 35.69 -13.58
N LEU A 97 17.53 34.79 -13.00
CA LEU A 97 17.19 34.06 -11.78
C LEU A 97 16.93 34.98 -10.58
N ASP A 98 17.67 36.09 -10.47
CA ASP A 98 17.49 37.05 -9.38
C ASP A 98 16.23 37.92 -9.53
N ILE A 99 15.78 38.15 -10.77
CA ILE A 99 14.50 38.81 -11.05
C ILE A 99 13.35 37.89 -10.64
N ALA A 100 13.43 36.61 -11.01
CA ALA A 100 12.43 35.61 -10.62
C ALA A 100 12.33 35.44 -9.09
N LYS A 101 13.46 35.45 -8.37
CA LYS A 101 13.49 35.42 -6.89
C LYS A 101 12.80 36.64 -6.28
N LYS A 102 13.04 37.85 -6.83
CA LYS A 102 12.39 39.08 -6.36
C LYS A 102 10.88 39.07 -6.56
N ILE A 103 10.40 38.50 -7.67
CA ILE A 103 8.96 38.38 -7.95
C ILE A 103 8.30 37.38 -7.00
N LYS A 104 8.94 36.22 -6.75
CA LYS A 104 8.41 35.20 -5.83
C LYS A 104 8.26 35.69 -4.39
N HIS A 105 9.17 36.56 -3.92
CA HIS A 105 9.08 37.13 -2.57
C HIS A 105 8.09 38.30 -2.45
N LYS A 106 7.56 38.82 -3.57
CA LYS A 106 6.56 39.91 -3.60
C LYS A 106 5.11 39.39 -3.73
N LEU A 107 4.93 38.11 -4.05
CA LEU A 107 3.66 37.39 -4.09
C LEU A 107 3.43 36.66 -2.76
#